data_AF-A0A3S0TZ36-F1
#
_entry.id   AF-A0A3S0TZ36-F1
#
_cell.length_a   1.000
_cell.length_b   1.000
_cell.length_c   1.000
_cell.angle_alpha   90.00
_cell.angle_beta   90.00
_cell.angle_gamma   90.00
#
_symmetry.space_group_name_H-M   'P 1'
#
loop_
_entity.id
_entity.type
_entity.pdbx_description
1 polymer ?
#
loop_
_entity_poly.entity_id
_entity_poly.type
_entity_poly.pdbx_seq_one_letter_code
_entity_poly.pdbx_strand_id
1 'polypeptide(L)' 'MTDAPSLSERRPPARRQDNKVAEYAFLVRVPGKPWDNQVFLPDAADKAAQYAADTGTTVEDLPMGS' A
#
# COMPACT_ATOMS: atom_id res chain seq x y z
N MET A 1 -32.42 22.15 -0.73
CA MET A 1 -30.99 22.36 -1.01
C MET A 1 -30.38 20.98 -1.04
N THR A 2 -30.03 20.46 -2.22
CA THR A 2 -29.57 19.07 -2.37
C THR A 2 -28.06 19.10 -2.63
N ASP A 3 -27.31 18.55 -1.70
CA ASP A 3 -25.86 18.35 -1.78
C ASP A 3 -25.55 17.35 -2.91
N ALA A 4 -24.74 17.78 -3.89
CA ALA A 4 -24.36 16.97 -5.03
C ALA A 4 -23.19 16.06 -4.65
N PRO A 5 -23.12 14.82 -5.16
CA PRO A 5 -22.09 13.87 -4.75
C PRO A 5 -20.70 14.37 -5.14
N SER A 6 -19.80 14.42 -4.16
CA SER A 6 -18.39 14.70 -4.33
C SER A 6 -17.81 13.88 -5.49
N LEU A 7 -17.27 14.56 -6.50
CA LEU A 7 -16.47 13.95 -7.55
C LEU A 7 -15.37 13.11 -6.90
N SER A 8 -15.39 11.79 -7.12
CA SER A 8 -14.30 10.91 -6.71
C SER A 8 -13.04 11.34 -7.47
N GLU A 9 -12.07 11.92 -6.76
CA GLU A 9 -10.76 12.24 -7.32
C GLU A 9 -10.14 10.95 -7.87
N ARG A 10 -10.01 10.87 -9.20
CA ARG A 10 -9.34 9.74 -9.84
C ARG A 10 -7.83 9.85 -9.55
N ARG A 11 -7.33 9.04 -8.61
CA ARG A 11 -5.90 8.88 -8.39
C ARG A 11 -5.25 8.37 -9.68
N PRO A 12 -4.19 9.02 -10.19
CA PRO A 12 -3.51 8.55 -11.39
C PRO A 12 -2.93 7.16 -11.16
N PRO A 13 -2.88 6.30 -12.19
CA PRO A 13 -2.28 4.97 -12.06
C PRO A 13 -0.82 5.10 -11.61
N ALA A 14 -0.40 4.26 -10.67
CA ALA A 14 0.97 4.22 -10.19
C ALA A 14 1.93 3.93 -11.36
N ARG A 15 3.13 4.54 -11.34
CA ARG A 15 4.20 4.19 -12.28
C ARG A 15 4.51 2.71 -12.12
N ARG A 16 4.50 1.97 -13.23
CA ARG A 16 4.93 0.57 -13.24
C ARG A 16 6.42 0.53 -12.87
N GLN A 17 6.72 -0.24 -11.84
CA GLN A 17 8.09 -0.67 -11.54
C GLN A 17 8.28 -2.05 -12.20
N ASP A 18 9.50 -2.38 -12.61
CA ASP A 18 9.80 -3.66 -13.27
C ASP A 18 9.86 -4.85 -12.28
N ASN A 19 9.56 -4.61 -11.00
CA ASN A 19 9.60 -5.61 -9.95
C ASN A 19 8.52 -6.68 -10.16
N LYS A 20 8.88 -7.94 -9.91
CA LYS A 20 7.95 -9.07 -9.95
C LYS A 20 7.12 -9.11 -8.67
N VAL A 21 5.88 -9.58 -8.78
CA VAL A 21 5.01 -9.74 -7.59
C VAL A 21 5.66 -10.68 -6.55
N ALA A 22 6.41 -11.68 -7.00
CA ALA A 22 7.14 -12.62 -6.14
C ALA A 22 8.32 -12.00 -5.37
N GLU A 23 8.72 -10.76 -5.69
CA GLU A 23 9.84 -10.08 -5.03
C GLU A 23 9.40 -9.25 -3.82
N TYR A 24 8.10 -9.00 -3.63
CA TYR A 24 7.62 -8.26 -2.47
C TYR A 24 7.62 -9.14 -1.22
N ALA A 25 8.16 -8.60 -0.13
CA ALA A 25 8.25 -9.30 1.15
C ALA A 25 7.28 -8.74 2.20
N PHE A 26 6.88 -7.47 2.07
CA PHE A 26 6.08 -6.81 3.10
C PHE A 26 4.82 -6.19 2.50
N LEU A 27 3.73 -6.25 3.24
CA LEU A 27 2.47 -5.57 2.95
C LEU A 27 2.04 -4.75 4.16
N VAL A 28 1.69 -3.49 3.94
CA VAL A 28 1.00 -2.65 4.93
C VAL A 28 -0.43 -2.47 4.48
N ARG A 29 -1.40 -2.95 5.28
CA ARG A 29 -2.83 -2.79 5.03
C ARG A 29 -3.38 -1.61 5.82
N VAL A 30 -4.10 -0.72 5.15
CA VAL A 30 -4.76 0.43 5.79
C VAL A 30 -6.27 0.19 5.91
N PRO A 31 -6.78 -0.09 7.12
CA PRO A 31 -8.20 -0.35 7.34
C PRO A 31 -9.07 0.81 6.87
N GLY A 32 -10.15 0.50 6.16
CA GLY A 32 -11.07 1.50 5.60
C GLY A 32 -10.52 2.29 4.41
N LYS A 33 -9.26 2.07 4.01
CA LYS A 33 -8.61 2.76 2.88
C LYS A 33 -7.78 1.78 2.03
N PRO A 34 -8.43 0.85 1.31
CA PRO A 34 -7.71 -0.18 0.54
C PRO A 34 -6.77 0.40 -0.53
N TRP A 35 -7.03 1.63 -1.00
CA TRP A 35 -6.20 2.33 -1.98
C TRP A 35 -4.87 2.86 -1.43
N ASP A 36 -4.71 2.85 -0.11
CA ASP A 36 -3.47 3.21 0.59
C ASP A 36 -2.70 1.96 1.05
N ASN A 37 -3.15 0.75 0.68
CA ASN A 37 -2.33 -0.44 0.90
C ASN A 37 -1.03 -0.33 0.09
N GLN A 38 0.09 -0.69 0.71
CA GLN A 38 1.40 -0.59 0.09
C GLN A 38 2.23 -1.85 0.30
N VAL A 39 2.93 -2.28 -0.76
CA VAL A 39 3.87 -3.40 -0.72
C VAL A 39 5.31 -2.90 -0.79
N PHE A 40 6.20 -3.60 -0.12
CA PHE A 40 7.62 -3.25 -0.04
C PHE A 40 8.51 -4.45 -0.35
N LEU A 41 9.66 -4.16 -0.94
CA LEU A 41 10.72 -5.13 -1.18
C LEU A 41 11.46 -5.48 0.13
N PRO A 42 12.19 -6.61 0.18
CA PRO A 42 12.93 -7.04 1.37
C PRO A 42 13.91 -6.00 1.93
N ASP A 43 14.52 -5.19 1.04
CA ASP A 43 15.48 -4.14 1.40
C ASP A 43 14.84 -2.85 1.93
N ALA A 44 13.51 -2.77 1.90
CA ALA A 44 12.72 -1.62 2.30
C ALA A 44 11.95 -1.83 3.63
N ALA A 45 12.44 -2.73 4.49
CA ALA A 45 11.82 -3.04 5.78
C ALA A 45 11.61 -1.78 6.65
N ASP A 46 12.61 -0.91 6.76
CA ASP A 46 12.51 0.34 7.52
C ASP A 46 11.45 1.28 6.97
N LYS A 47 11.28 1.32 5.64
CA LYS A 47 10.25 2.13 4.98
C LYS A 47 8.85 1.56 5.23
N ALA A 48 8.71 0.23 5.21
CA ALA A 48 7.47 -0.45 5.54
C ALA A 48 7.06 -0.15 6.99
N ALA A 49 8.02 -0.23 7.93
CA ALA A 49 7.80 0.08 9.33
C ALA A 49 7.40 1.55 9.56
N GLN A 50 8.07 2.49 8.88
CA GLN A 50 7.71 3.91 8.96
C GLN A 50 6.29 4.16 8.41
N TYR A 51 5.96 3.57 7.25
CA TYR A 51 4.64 3.73 6.65
C TYR A 51 3.52 3.13 7.52
N ALA A 52 3.79 1.99 8.15
CA ALA A 52 2.88 1.40 9.13
C ALA A 52 2.66 2.33 10.33
N ALA A 53 3.72 2.92 10.88
CA ALA A 53 3.62 3.90 11.97
C ALA A 53 2.81 5.15 11.57
N ASP A 54 3.07 5.70 10.39
CA ASP A 54 2.40 6.91 9.87
C ASP A 54 0.91 6.69 9.62
N THR A 55 0.53 5.46 9.23
CA THR A 55 -0.87 5.09 8.96
C THR A 55 -1.60 4.53 10.18
N GLY A 56 -0.90 4.30 11.30
CA GLY A 56 -1.47 3.64 12.48
C GLY A 56 -1.78 2.16 12.26
N THR A 57 -0.97 1.48 11.44
CA THR A 57 -1.15 0.08 11.04
C THR A 57 0.11 -0.74 11.34
N THR A 58 0.10 -2.02 10.94
CA THR A 58 1.23 -2.94 11.12
C THR A 58 1.70 -3.51 9.78
N VAL A 59 2.97 -3.92 9.73
CA VAL A 59 3.53 -4.65 8.59
C VAL A 59 3.14 -6.12 8.67
N GLU A 60 2.67 -6.67 7.56
CA GLU A 60 2.45 -8.11 7.35
C GLU A 60 3.57 -8.68 6.46
N ASP A 61 4.15 -9.81 6.88
CA ASP A 61 5.07 -10.57 6.03
C ASP A 61 4.29 -11.32 4.95
N LEU A 62 4.72 -11.17 3.69
CA LEU A 62 4.14 -11.87 2.57
C LEU A 62 4.77 -13.26 2.41
N PRO A 63 3.98 -14.27 2.00
CA PRO A 63 4.53 -15.56 1.63
C PRO A 63 5.42 -15.39 0.39
N MET A 64 6.71 -15.61 0.56
CA MET A 64 7.65 -15.70 -0.55
C MET A 64 7.27 -16.94 -1.37
N GLY A 65 7.01 -16.75 -2.67
CA GLY A 65 6.70 -17.86 -3.57
C GLY A 65 7.83 -18.89 -3.55
N SER A 66 7.50 -20.13 -3.19
CA SER A 66 8.39 -21.30 -3.24
C SER A 66 8.76 -21.69 -4.66
#